data_AF-A0ABD6B5V1-F1
#
_entry.id   AF-A0ABD6B5V1-F1
#
_cell.length_a   1.000
_cell.length_b   1.000
_cell.length_c   1.000
_cell.angle_alpha   90.00
_cell.angle_beta   90.00
_cell.angle_gamma   90.00
#
_symmetry.space_group_name_H-M   'P 1'
#
loop_
_entity.id
_entity.type
_entity.pdbx_description
1 polymer ?
#
loop_
_entity_poly.entity_id
_entity_poly.type
_entity_poly.pdbx_seq_one_letter_code
_entity_poly.pdbx_strand_id
1 'polypeptide(L)'
;MSRLTRRSALAVVGTALASGLAGCSGTGSSESTVEYDRSAIRALPGDLPRVTATIPVQPTEEHLAAARERVRSLLDGADVSAVPNAAVRHELAAERDAARGALSQDRDGETRADALAGLTHPRSEAMFVHAGLAAFDGELTAADVTERRERHHQDATAFLDDYRHAGPADDPVAALAEHAEITDWGHTGVRLTRANERHEYENTVLRVAELAQGVEWGRAYAADARHLHEHYVSTFDDPRDYGARFETVAATLVEEVEPHATPPDWDAVGSEIDRDIADTAGETLLEELTRSRWTGARNAVDRRDGGRPAGAITAVMRALAADGALADAEAAVADGEYGVPESIDPIAAERTAAVDGLRTLLDSSPALLARRLAQIVHSRIQNADELVRSGAVPEPGRSLYAEYAAANLLATAAPTVAERVGDAVTD
;
A
#
# COMPACT_ATOMS: atom_id res chain seq x y z
N MET A 1 5.37 17.49 -42.10
CA MET A 1 4.81 18.65 -41.37
C MET A 1 4.79 18.32 -39.90
N SER A 2 5.52 19.12 -39.15
CA SER A 2 6.14 18.89 -37.85
C SER A 2 5.15 18.72 -36.68
N ARG A 3 5.31 17.63 -35.91
CA ARG A 3 4.76 17.53 -34.55
C ARG A 3 5.85 17.95 -33.57
N LEU A 4 5.64 19.12 -32.96
CA LEU A 4 6.41 19.67 -31.87
C LEU A 4 6.15 18.84 -30.61
N THR A 5 7.22 18.28 -30.05
CA THR A 5 7.24 17.57 -28.77
C THR A 5 7.32 18.57 -27.61
N ARG A 6 6.51 18.36 -26.57
CA ARG A 6 6.53 19.10 -25.30
C ARG A 6 7.78 18.75 -24.48
N ARG A 7 8.95 19.18 -24.93
CA ARG A 7 10.19 19.23 -24.11
C ARG A 7 11.24 20.20 -24.67
N SER A 8 10.79 21.27 -25.33
CA SER A 8 11.68 22.31 -25.87
C SER A 8 11.03 23.68 -25.74
N ALA A 9 10.91 24.19 -24.51
CA ALA A 9 10.57 25.58 -24.24
C ALA A 9 11.02 26.02 -22.83
N LEU A 10 12.26 25.70 -22.45
CA LEU A 10 12.94 26.35 -21.33
C LEU A 10 14.41 26.53 -21.72
N ALA A 11 14.69 27.62 -22.43
CA ALA A 11 15.94 28.36 -22.30
C ALA A 11 15.86 29.67 -23.11
N VAL A 12 16.25 30.78 -22.47
CA VAL A 12 16.75 32.03 -23.04
C VAL A 12 15.71 33.03 -23.58
N VAL A 13 15.47 34.12 -22.84
CA VAL A 13 16.06 35.46 -23.08
C VAL A 13 16.04 36.25 -21.76
N GLY A 14 17.19 36.79 -21.36
CA GLY A 14 17.34 37.68 -20.22
C GLY A 14 17.17 39.17 -20.56
N THR A 15 16.80 39.91 -19.50
CA THR A 15 17.18 41.28 -19.13
C THR A 15 16.89 42.47 -20.06
N ALA A 16 15.94 43.30 -19.62
CA ALA A 16 15.91 44.78 -19.48
C ALA A 16 14.43 45.24 -19.60
N LEU A 17 13.82 45.95 -18.66
CA LEU A 17 14.08 47.34 -18.29
C LEU A 17 13.38 47.66 -16.96
N ALA A 18 14.05 48.47 -16.15
CA ALA A 18 13.45 49.17 -15.02
C ALA A 18 12.58 50.34 -15.52
N SER A 19 11.33 50.40 -15.05
CA SER A 19 10.57 51.65 -14.92
C SER A 19 9.38 51.39 -13.99
N GLY A 20 9.35 52.10 -12.86
CA GLY A 20 8.30 51.95 -11.86
C GLY A 20 6.94 52.46 -12.32
N LEU A 21 5.90 51.78 -11.85
CA LEU A 21 4.58 52.36 -11.62
C LEU A 21 4.04 51.78 -10.31
N ALA A 22 3.89 52.67 -9.33
CA ALA A 22 2.95 52.50 -8.24
C ALA A 22 1.52 52.48 -8.81
N GLY A 23 0.62 51.64 -8.27
CA GLY A 23 -0.79 51.71 -8.63
C GLY A 23 -1.57 50.46 -8.24
N CYS A 24 -2.47 50.63 -7.28
CA CYS A 24 -3.33 49.63 -6.66
C CYS A 24 -4.38 48.99 -7.59
N SER A 25 -4.64 47.70 -7.39
CA SER A 25 -5.92 46.99 -7.59
C SER A 25 -5.71 45.56 -7.08
N GLY A 26 -6.47 44.95 -6.19
CA GLY A 26 -7.86 45.12 -5.80
C GLY A 26 -8.39 43.70 -5.56
N THR A 27 -8.85 43.43 -4.34
CA THR A 27 -9.66 42.27 -3.91
C THR A 27 -9.15 40.87 -4.32
N GLY A 28 -8.16 40.36 -3.58
CA GLY A 28 -8.11 38.93 -3.26
C GLY A 28 -8.78 38.75 -1.90
N SER A 29 -9.74 37.83 -1.81
CA SER A 29 -10.20 37.32 -0.52
C SER A 29 -8.95 36.90 0.26
N SER A 30 -8.62 37.57 1.35
CA SER A 30 -7.59 37.09 2.26
C SER A 30 -8.21 35.96 3.06
N GLU A 31 -8.32 34.78 2.45
CA GLU A 31 -8.46 33.55 3.20
C GLU A 31 -7.34 33.52 4.22
N SER A 32 -7.70 33.39 5.49
CA SER A 32 -6.78 33.36 6.61
C SER A 32 -5.94 32.10 6.54
N THR A 33 -4.86 32.15 5.75
CA THR A 33 -3.82 31.12 5.78
C THR A 33 -3.10 31.24 7.11
N VAL A 34 -3.50 30.40 8.07
CA VAL A 34 -2.82 30.30 9.36
C VAL A 34 -1.40 29.78 9.10
N GLU A 35 -0.40 30.61 9.37
CA GLU A 35 1.00 30.19 9.33
C GLU A 35 1.34 29.44 10.62
N TYR A 36 1.45 28.12 10.54
CA TYR A 36 1.88 27.28 11.66
C TYR A 36 3.39 27.38 11.88
N ASP A 37 3.79 27.27 13.15
CA ASP A 37 5.20 27.15 13.51
C ASP A 37 5.80 25.88 12.90
N ARG A 38 6.74 26.06 11.97
CA ARG A 38 7.44 24.97 11.29
C ARG A 38 8.21 24.06 12.24
N SER A 39 8.71 24.60 13.34
CA SER A 39 9.41 23.81 14.35
C SER A 39 8.44 22.91 15.12
N ALA A 40 7.23 23.39 15.38
CA ALA A 40 6.18 22.60 16.00
C ALA A 40 5.64 21.51 15.05
N ILE A 41 5.45 21.81 13.75
CA ILE A 41 5.12 20.79 12.74
C ILE A 41 6.19 19.70 12.70
N ARG A 42 7.47 20.07 12.64
CA ARG A 42 8.58 19.10 12.62
C ARG A 42 8.69 18.26 13.89
N ALA A 43 8.08 18.69 14.98
CA ALA A 43 8.03 17.96 16.24
C ALA A 43 6.84 16.99 16.35
N LEU A 44 5.90 17.01 15.38
CA LEU A 44 4.77 16.08 15.36
C LEU A 44 5.22 14.61 15.27
N PRO A 45 6.12 14.21 14.34
CA PRO A 45 6.50 12.82 14.19
C PRO A 45 7.16 12.28 15.46
N GLY A 46 6.82 11.05 15.79
CA GLY A 46 7.29 10.34 16.98
C GLY A 46 7.08 8.84 16.84
N ASP A 47 7.44 8.10 17.88
CA ASP A 47 7.43 6.64 17.83
C ASP A 47 6.01 6.06 17.64
N LEU A 48 5.91 5.05 16.79
CA LEU A 48 4.68 4.32 16.54
C LEU A 48 4.70 2.94 17.23
N PRO A 49 3.56 2.47 17.76
CA PRO A 49 3.41 1.09 18.20
C PRO A 49 3.69 0.16 17.02
N ARG A 50 4.47 -0.88 17.27
CA ARG A 50 4.76 -1.84 16.23
C ARG A 50 3.55 -2.73 15.96
N VAL A 51 3.18 -2.86 14.69
CA VAL A 51 2.17 -3.82 14.24
C VAL A 51 2.89 -5.08 13.76
N THR A 52 2.80 -6.16 14.52
CA THR A 52 3.35 -7.47 14.13
C THR A 52 2.58 -8.05 12.94
N ALA A 53 3.27 -8.78 12.06
CA ALA A 53 2.66 -9.50 10.94
C ALA A 53 1.40 -10.28 11.35
N THR A 54 0.39 -10.27 10.47
CA THR A 54 -0.88 -10.98 10.64
C THR A 54 -0.84 -12.43 10.18
N ILE A 55 0.37 -12.97 9.96
CA ILE A 55 0.59 -14.36 9.51
C ILE A 55 0.87 -15.23 10.74
N PRO A 56 -0.10 -16.06 11.19
CA PRO A 56 0.10 -17.01 12.28
C PRO A 56 1.35 -17.88 12.11
N VAL A 57 1.57 -18.44 10.92
CA VAL A 57 2.69 -19.35 10.67
C VAL A 57 3.83 -18.62 9.96
N GLN A 58 4.92 -18.45 10.70
CA GLN A 58 6.11 -17.78 10.17
C GLN A 58 6.81 -18.64 9.10
N PRO A 59 7.33 -18.04 8.01
CA PRO A 59 8.09 -18.79 7.01
C PRO A 59 9.31 -19.44 7.62
N THR A 60 9.74 -20.58 7.07
CA THR A 60 10.91 -21.32 7.55
C THR A 60 12.19 -20.50 7.39
N GLU A 61 13.18 -20.73 8.26
CA GLU A 61 14.48 -20.05 8.14
C GLU A 61 15.18 -20.38 6.82
N GLU A 62 15.04 -21.62 6.37
CA GLU A 62 15.57 -22.09 5.08
C GLU A 62 14.99 -21.30 3.91
N HIS A 63 13.67 -21.04 3.89
CA HIS A 63 13.04 -20.26 2.83
C HIS A 63 13.50 -18.81 2.83
N LEU A 64 13.59 -18.19 4.00
CA LEU A 64 14.12 -16.83 4.13
C LEU A 64 15.60 -16.75 3.69
N ALA A 65 16.41 -17.76 4.04
CA ALA A 65 17.80 -17.85 3.61
C ALA A 65 17.90 -18.02 2.09
N ALA A 66 17.04 -18.85 1.47
CA ALA A 66 16.97 -19.02 0.03
C ALA A 66 16.58 -17.73 -0.69
N ALA A 67 15.63 -16.96 -0.15
CA ALA A 67 15.26 -15.65 -0.69
C ALA A 67 16.43 -14.66 -0.66
N ARG A 68 17.19 -14.59 0.44
CA ARG A 68 18.41 -13.76 0.52
C ARG A 68 19.49 -14.23 -0.44
N GLU A 69 19.68 -15.53 -0.55
CA GLU A 69 20.68 -16.11 -1.45
C GLU A 69 20.35 -15.85 -2.92
N ARG A 70 19.06 -15.85 -3.28
CA ARG A 70 18.61 -15.46 -4.62
C ARG A 70 19.07 -14.04 -5.00
N VAL A 71 18.93 -13.07 -4.09
CA VAL A 71 19.43 -11.70 -4.31
C VAL A 71 20.95 -11.71 -4.50
N ARG A 72 21.70 -12.40 -3.63
CA ARG A 72 23.17 -12.48 -3.73
C ARG A 72 23.61 -13.09 -5.05
N SER A 73 22.99 -14.20 -5.45
CA SER A 73 23.30 -14.90 -6.70
C SER A 73 23.00 -14.05 -7.94
N LEU A 74 21.92 -13.26 -7.94
CA LEU A 74 21.62 -12.36 -9.05
C LEU A 74 22.63 -11.22 -9.18
N LEU A 75 23.18 -10.76 -8.06
CA LEU A 75 24.20 -9.70 -8.01
C LEU A 75 25.64 -10.23 -8.16
N ASP A 76 25.84 -11.54 -8.14
CA ASP A 76 27.17 -12.13 -8.24
C ASP A 76 27.81 -11.83 -9.59
N GLY A 77 29.08 -11.41 -9.57
CA GLY A 77 29.80 -11.01 -10.78
C GLY A 77 29.27 -9.76 -11.50
N ALA A 78 28.34 -8.99 -10.93
CA ALA A 78 27.73 -7.83 -11.58
C ALA A 78 28.70 -6.64 -11.75
N ASP A 79 29.38 -6.56 -12.90
CA ASP A 79 30.23 -5.44 -13.29
C ASP A 79 29.52 -4.43 -14.21
N VAL A 80 28.79 -3.49 -13.59
CA VAL A 80 28.13 -2.38 -14.31
C VAL A 80 29.11 -1.43 -15.00
N SER A 81 30.41 -1.43 -14.62
CA SER A 81 31.39 -0.49 -15.20
C SER A 81 31.74 -0.82 -16.65
N ALA A 82 31.53 -2.08 -17.06
CA ALA A 82 31.71 -2.53 -18.43
C ALA A 82 30.72 -1.90 -19.41
N VAL A 83 29.54 -1.43 -18.93
CA VAL A 83 28.50 -0.81 -19.77
C VAL A 83 28.94 0.58 -20.22
N PRO A 84 29.18 0.84 -21.52
CA PRO A 84 29.71 2.12 -21.99
C PRO A 84 28.74 3.28 -21.82
N ASN A 85 27.44 3.01 -21.99
CA ASN A 85 26.39 4.04 -21.89
C ASN A 85 26.26 4.50 -20.43
N ALA A 86 26.56 5.78 -20.19
CA ALA A 86 26.57 6.34 -18.84
C ALA A 86 25.21 6.35 -18.14
N ALA A 87 24.11 6.56 -18.89
CA ALA A 87 22.76 6.55 -18.33
C ALA A 87 22.36 5.13 -17.92
N VAL A 88 22.56 4.14 -18.82
CA VAL A 88 22.28 2.73 -18.51
C VAL A 88 23.11 2.25 -17.32
N ARG A 89 24.40 2.60 -17.28
CA ARG A 89 25.28 2.28 -16.16
C ARG A 89 24.82 2.91 -14.85
N HIS A 90 24.29 4.13 -14.88
CA HIS A 90 23.78 4.81 -13.69
C HIS A 90 22.57 4.08 -13.12
N GLU A 91 21.58 3.74 -13.96
CA GLU A 91 20.38 3.02 -13.52
C GLU A 91 20.73 1.63 -12.95
N LEU A 92 21.56 0.85 -13.66
CA LEU A 92 21.98 -0.47 -13.16
C LEU A 92 22.78 -0.37 -11.85
N ALA A 93 23.57 0.69 -11.66
CA ALA A 93 24.30 0.90 -10.41
C ALA A 93 23.34 1.26 -9.26
N ALA A 94 22.33 2.10 -9.51
CA ALA A 94 21.34 2.50 -8.51
C ALA A 94 20.55 1.28 -8.01
N GLU A 95 20.04 0.45 -8.92
CA GLU A 95 19.31 -0.79 -8.61
C GLU A 95 20.18 -1.80 -7.85
N ARG A 96 21.45 -1.95 -8.26
CA ARG A 96 22.41 -2.83 -7.57
C ARG A 96 22.65 -2.38 -6.13
N ASP A 97 22.83 -1.09 -5.94
CA ASP A 97 23.15 -0.51 -4.64
C ASP A 97 21.92 -0.56 -3.71
N ALA A 98 20.71 -0.37 -4.25
CA ALA A 98 19.44 -0.58 -3.54
C ALA A 98 19.28 -2.04 -3.07
N ALA A 99 19.41 -3.01 -4.00
CA ALA A 99 19.29 -4.43 -3.69
C ALA A 99 20.33 -4.91 -2.67
N ARG A 100 21.58 -4.43 -2.76
CA ARG A 100 22.64 -4.74 -1.79
C ARG A 100 22.38 -4.08 -0.43
N GLY A 101 21.85 -2.86 -0.43
CA GLY A 101 21.43 -2.16 0.77
C GLY A 101 20.42 -2.98 1.56
N ALA A 102 19.42 -3.53 0.89
CA ALA A 102 18.39 -4.36 1.51
C ALA A 102 18.94 -5.64 2.18
N LEU A 103 19.97 -6.27 1.61
CA LEU A 103 20.61 -7.45 2.22
C LEU A 103 21.36 -7.16 3.53
N SER A 104 21.68 -5.89 3.78
CA SER A 104 22.42 -5.45 4.97
C SER A 104 21.49 -4.86 6.04
N GLN A 105 20.19 -4.75 5.76
CA GLN A 105 19.21 -4.28 6.72
C GLN A 105 18.77 -5.45 7.60
N ASP A 106 19.42 -5.58 8.76
CA ASP A 106 18.78 -6.25 9.90
C ASP A 106 17.91 -5.22 10.60
N ARG A 107 16.59 -5.41 10.55
CA ARG A 107 15.65 -4.53 11.25
C ARG A 107 15.34 -5.13 12.60
N ASP A 108 15.69 -4.40 13.66
CA ASP A 108 15.48 -4.86 15.03
C ASP A 108 14.01 -5.26 15.26
N GLY A 109 13.84 -6.51 15.68
CA GLY A 109 12.56 -7.12 15.98
C GLY A 109 11.80 -7.69 14.78
N GLU A 110 12.18 -7.44 13.53
CA GLU A 110 11.46 -7.88 12.32
C GLU A 110 11.07 -9.37 12.35
N THR A 111 9.81 -9.70 12.00
CA THR A 111 9.40 -11.11 11.92
C THR A 111 9.95 -11.75 10.64
N ARG A 112 10.00 -13.09 10.56
CA ARG A 112 10.47 -13.75 9.33
C ARG A 112 9.54 -13.48 8.15
N ALA A 113 8.24 -13.34 8.41
CA ALA A 113 7.25 -12.92 7.43
C ALA A 113 7.54 -11.50 6.90
N ASP A 114 7.77 -10.54 7.80
CA ASP A 114 8.12 -9.16 7.43
C ASP A 114 9.42 -9.12 6.58
N ALA A 115 10.44 -9.85 7.03
CA ALA A 115 11.71 -9.93 6.32
C ALA A 115 11.56 -10.56 4.92
N LEU A 116 10.74 -11.60 4.78
CA LEU A 116 10.48 -12.25 3.49
C LEU A 116 9.75 -11.29 2.53
N ALA A 117 8.71 -10.62 3.01
CA ALA A 117 7.96 -9.62 2.24
C ALA A 117 8.88 -8.48 1.79
N GLY A 118 9.73 -7.98 2.70
CA GLY A 118 10.72 -6.94 2.45
C GLY A 118 11.78 -7.32 1.41
N LEU A 119 11.98 -8.62 1.13
CA LEU A 119 12.92 -9.10 0.11
C LEU A 119 12.29 -9.28 -1.29
N THR A 120 10.96 -9.18 -1.44
CA THR A 120 10.31 -9.36 -2.77
C THR A 120 10.76 -8.29 -3.77
N HIS A 121 10.77 -7.03 -3.36
CA HIS A 121 11.19 -5.92 -4.22
C HIS A 121 12.71 -5.92 -4.49
N PRO A 122 13.61 -6.08 -3.48
CA PRO A 122 15.05 -6.25 -3.71
C PRO A 122 15.44 -7.41 -4.64
N ARG A 123 14.68 -8.52 -4.64
CA ARG A 123 14.86 -9.61 -5.62
C ARG A 123 14.61 -9.12 -7.04
N SER A 124 13.62 -8.26 -7.24
CA SER A 124 13.31 -7.66 -8.53
C SER A 124 14.39 -6.67 -8.98
N GLU A 125 14.89 -5.80 -8.09
CA GLU A 125 15.99 -4.87 -8.35
C GLU A 125 17.27 -5.62 -8.74
N ALA A 126 17.60 -6.70 -8.03
CA ALA A 126 18.74 -7.56 -8.39
C ALA A 126 18.55 -8.24 -9.76
N MET A 127 17.33 -8.66 -10.09
CA MET A 127 17.03 -9.19 -11.42
C MET A 127 17.16 -8.12 -12.51
N PHE A 128 16.77 -6.87 -12.24
CA PHE A 128 16.96 -5.76 -13.18
C PHE A 128 18.43 -5.63 -13.57
N VAL A 129 19.32 -5.65 -12.58
CA VAL A 129 20.78 -5.58 -12.81
C VAL A 129 21.28 -6.78 -13.61
N HIS A 130 20.93 -8.00 -13.17
CA HIS A 130 21.34 -9.24 -13.82
C HIS A 130 20.90 -9.30 -15.29
N ALA A 131 19.62 -9.03 -15.55
CA ALA A 131 19.05 -9.06 -16.88
C ALA A 131 19.56 -7.91 -17.77
N GLY A 132 19.83 -6.73 -17.19
CA GLY A 132 20.43 -5.61 -17.90
C GLY A 132 21.84 -5.94 -18.39
N LEU A 133 22.66 -6.58 -17.57
CA LEU A 133 24.00 -7.02 -17.99
C LEU A 133 23.92 -8.13 -19.05
N ALA A 134 23.08 -9.15 -18.85
CA ALA A 134 22.88 -10.20 -19.85
C ALA A 134 22.34 -9.64 -21.19
N ALA A 135 21.46 -8.64 -21.16
CA ALA A 135 20.96 -7.97 -22.36
C ALA A 135 22.04 -7.15 -23.05
N PHE A 136 22.93 -6.51 -22.28
CA PHE A 136 24.09 -5.79 -22.81
C PHE A 136 25.06 -6.72 -23.54
N ASP A 137 25.30 -7.92 -23.01
CA ASP A 137 26.15 -8.94 -23.63
C ASP A 137 25.45 -9.71 -24.77
N GLY A 138 24.16 -9.43 -25.01
CA GLY A 138 23.35 -10.09 -26.05
C GLY A 138 22.90 -11.51 -25.69
N GLU A 139 22.99 -11.88 -24.41
CA GLU A 139 22.63 -13.20 -23.88
C GLU A 139 21.16 -13.31 -23.48
N LEU A 140 20.46 -12.18 -23.36
CA LEU A 140 19.05 -12.12 -23.00
C LEU A 140 18.27 -11.14 -23.87
N THR A 141 17.15 -11.59 -24.42
CA THR A 141 16.25 -10.76 -25.24
C THR A 141 14.88 -10.57 -24.58
N ALA A 142 14.11 -9.60 -25.07
CA ALA A 142 12.74 -9.37 -24.62
C ALA A 142 11.82 -10.58 -24.91
N ALA A 143 12.11 -11.35 -25.97
CA ALA A 143 11.37 -12.56 -26.31
C ALA A 143 11.61 -13.66 -25.27
N ASP A 144 12.85 -13.84 -24.83
CA ASP A 144 13.19 -14.82 -23.78
C ASP A 144 12.51 -14.47 -22.45
N VAL A 145 12.47 -13.19 -22.09
CA VAL A 145 11.78 -12.72 -20.89
C VAL A 145 10.26 -12.91 -21.01
N THR A 146 9.69 -12.69 -22.19
CA THR A 146 8.28 -12.94 -22.47
C THR A 146 7.92 -14.42 -22.27
N GLU A 147 8.73 -15.34 -22.78
CA GLU A 147 8.49 -16.77 -22.57
C GLU A 147 8.57 -17.16 -21.09
N ARG A 148 9.55 -16.62 -20.36
CA ARG A 148 9.67 -16.82 -18.90
C ARG A 148 8.44 -16.28 -18.16
N ARG A 149 7.95 -15.10 -18.55
CA ARG A 149 6.74 -14.50 -17.99
C ARG A 149 5.55 -15.44 -18.13
N GLU A 150 5.28 -15.93 -19.35
CA GLU A 150 4.12 -16.79 -19.60
C GLU A 150 4.16 -18.07 -18.76
N ARG A 151 5.33 -18.70 -18.61
CA ARG A 151 5.49 -19.85 -17.71
C ARG A 151 5.16 -19.50 -16.27
N HIS A 152 5.75 -18.44 -15.72
CA HIS A 152 5.50 -18.04 -14.34
C HIS A 152 4.06 -17.58 -14.10
N HIS A 153 3.43 -16.97 -15.11
CA HIS A 153 2.01 -16.62 -15.06
C HIS A 153 1.11 -17.87 -14.98
N GLN A 154 1.40 -18.88 -15.80
CA GLN A 154 0.70 -20.16 -15.78
C GLN A 154 0.91 -20.88 -14.45
N ASP A 155 2.14 -20.95 -13.95
CA ASP A 155 2.47 -21.59 -12.66
C ASP A 155 1.74 -20.91 -11.48
N ALA A 156 1.68 -19.57 -11.49
CA ALA A 156 1.01 -18.80 -10.45
C ALA A 156 -0.51 -18.98 -10.50
N THR A 157 -1.08 -19.05 -11.71
CA THR A 157 -2.52 -19.29 -11.92
C THR A 157 -2.90 -20.70 -11.50
N ALA A 158 -2.14 -21.71 -11.92
CA ALA A 158 -2.38 -23.11 -11.55
C ALA A 158 -2.36 -23.33 -10.03
N PHE A 159 -1.44 -22.66 -9.32
CA PHE A 159 -1.42 -22.70 -7.85
C PHE A 159 -2.72 -22.17 -7.22
N LEU A 160 -3.27 -21.08 -7.77
CA LEU A 160 -4.51 -20.51 -7.25
C LEU A 160 -5.74 -21.33 -7.65
N ASP A 161 -5.73 -21.95 -8.83
CA ASP A 161 -6.82 -22.82 -9.29
C ASP A 161 -6.93 -24.09 -8.42
N ASP A 162 -5.81 -24.63 -7.95
CA ASP A 162 -5.75 -25.80 -7.06
C ASP A 162 -5.83 -25.44 -5.56
N TYR A 163 -5.96 -24.14 -5.23
CA TYR A 163 -5.84 -23.65 -3.86
C TYR A 163 -7.00 -24.10 -2.96
N ARG A 164 -6.66 -24.44 -1.71
CA ARG A 164 -7.65 -24.80 -0.67
C ARG A 164 -7.41 -24.04 0.62
N HIS A 165 -8.52 -23.66 1.27
CA HIS A 165 -8.52 -22.91 2.52
C HIS A 165 -8.46 -23.86 3.72
N ALA A 166 -7.43 -24.70 3.76
CA ALA A 166 -7.22 -25.72 4.78
C ALA A 166 -6.64 -25.12 6.08
N GLY A 167 -7.30 -25.28 7.21
CA GLY A 167 -6.84 -24.78 8.52
C GLY A 167 -7.27 -25.66 9.70
N PRO A 168 -6.89 -25.28 10.94
CA PRO A 168 -7.25 -26.02 12.15
C PRO A 168 -8.74 -25.88 12.44
N ALA A 169 -9.39 -26.94 12.93
CA ALA A 169 -10.84 -26.98 13.11
C ALA A 169 -11.39 -25.99 14.16
N ASP A 170 -10.55 -25.57 15.10
CA ASP A 170 -10.88 -24.74 16.27
C ASP A 170 -10.48 -23.27 16.13
N ASP A 171 -9.87 -22.85 15.01
CA ASP A 171 -9.48 -21.45 14.78
C ASP A 171 -9.73 -20.99 13.33
N PRO A 172 -11.00 -20.77 12.93
CA PRO A 172 -11.35 -20.30 11.59
C PRO A 172 -10.86 -18.86 11.33
N VAL A 173 -10.67 -18.05 12.37
CA VAL A 173 -10.18 -16.67 12.25
C VAL A 173 -8.70 -16.66 11.88
N ALA A 174 -7.87 -17.52 12.49
CA ALA A 174 -6.49 -17.69 12.08
C ALA A 174 -6.39 -18.24 10.66
N ALA A 175 -7.24 -19.21 10.29
CA ALA A 175 -7.29 -19.71 8.92
C ALA A 175 -7.63 -18.59 7.93
N LEU A 176 -8.62 -17.74 8.23
CA LEU A 176 -8.95 -16.59 7.38
C LEU A 176 -7.76 -15.63 7.24
N ALA A 177 -7.11 -15.27 8.35
CA ALA A 177 -5.99 -14.33 8.35
C ALA A 177 -4.81 -14.85 7.51
N GLU A 178 -4.46 -16.12 7.66
CA GLU A 178 -3.39 -16.78 6.91
C GLU A 178 -3.73 -16.87 5.41
N HIS A 179 -4.91 -17.38 5.06
CA HIS A 179 -5.31 -17.55 3.67
C HIS A 179 -5.53 -16.22 2.95
N ALA A 180 -6.01 -15.18 3.64
CA ALA A 180 -6.14 -13.84 3.06
C ALA A 180 -4.77 -13.27 2.65
N GLU A 181 -3.71 -13.55 3.41
CA GLU A 181 -2.36 -13.08 3.07
C GLU A 181 -1.73 -13.91 1.94
N ILE A 182 -1.78 -15.24 2.05
CA ILE A 182 -1.22 -16.15 1.05
C ILE A 182 -1.86 -15.91 -0.33
N THR A 183 -3.19 -15.80 -0.38
CA THR A 183 -3.89 -15.59 -1.67
C THR A 183 -3.63 -14.20 -2.23
N ASP A 184 -3.45 -13.16 -1.39
CA ASP A 184 -3.08 -11.82 -1.86
C ASP A 184 -1.68 -11.82 -2.51
N TRP A 185 -0.72 -12.54 -1.93
CA TRP A 185 0.61 -12.74 -2.53
C TRP A 185 0.52 -13.53 -3.85
N GLY A 186 -0.21 -14.64 -3.87
CA GLY A 186 -0.41 -15.44 -5.09
C GLY A 186 -1.04 -14.62 -6.22
N HIS A 187 -2.10 -13.85 -5.92
CA HIS A 187 -2.75 -12.99 -6.89
C HIS A 187 -1.89 -11.79 -7.31
N THR A 188 -1.06 -11.26 -6.41
CA THR A 188 -0.06 -10.25 -6.77
C THR A 188 0.96 -10.84 -7.75
N GLY A 189 1.38 -12.08 -7.54
CA GLY A 189 2.22 -12.82 -8.48
C GLY A 189 1.58 -12.96 -9.87
N VAL A 190 0.32 -13.37 -9.93
CA VAL A 190 -0.45 -13.43 -11.20
C VAL A 190 -0.54 -12.05 -11.86
N ARG A 191 -0.86 -10.99 -11.10
CA ARG A 191 -0.99 -9.63 -11.63
C ARG A 191 0.31 -9.10 -12.22
N LEU A 192 1.43 -9.26 -11.53
CA LEU A 192 2.74 -8.78 -11.96
C LEU A 192 3.31 -9.57 -13.14
N THR A 193 2.89 -10.83 -13.31
CA THR A 193 3.25 -11.67 -14.47
C THR A 193 2.30 -11.53 -15.65
N ARG A 194 1.26 -10.70 -15.58
CA ARG A 194 0.46 -10.36 -16.77
C ARG A 194 1.30 -9.56 -17.75
N ALA A 195 1.00 -9.69 -19.05
CA ALA A 195 1.63 -8.88 -20.06
C ALA A 195 1.44 -7.39 -19.75
N ASN A 196 2.54 -6.65 -19.62
CA ASN A 196 2.50 -5.21 -19.40
C ASN A 196 2.59 -4.49 -20.75
N GLU A 197 1.62 -3.64 -21.04
CA GLU A 197 1.60 -2.81 -22.25
C GLU A 197 2.36 -1.49 -22.06
N ARG A 198 2.70 -1.16 -20.80
CA ARG A 198 3.38 0.08 -20.40
C ARG A 198 4.77 -0.21 -19.88
N HIS A 199 5.61 0.80 -20.04
CA HIS A 199 6.98 0.56 -20.42
C HIS A 199 7.74 1.86 -20.20
N GLU A 200 8.59 1.90 -19.18
CA GLU A 200 9.29 3.12 -18.78
C GLU A 200 10.46 3.43 -19.71
N TYR A 201 11.23 2.40 -20.08
CA TYR A 201 12.47 2.60 -20.82
C TYR A 201 12.32 2.37 -22.32
N GLU A 202 12.81 3.31 -23.13
CA GLU A 202 12.92 3.13 -24.58
C GLU A 202 14.22 2.42 -24.99
N ASN A 203 15.24 2.44 -24.12
CA ASN A 203 16.52 1.77 -24.35
C ASN A 203 16.35 0.24 -24.27
N THR A 204 16.87 -0.50 -25.25
CA THR A 204 16.71 -1.97 -25.32
C THR A 204 17.23 -2.71 -24.09
N VAL A 205 18.38 -2.33 -23.54
CA VAL A 205 18.97 -2.98 -22.36
C VAL A 205 18.08 -2.77 -21.14
N LEU A 206 17.74 -1.51 -20.86
CA LEU A 206 16.88 -1.17 -19.72
C LEU A 206 15.45 -1.71 -19.89
N ARG A 207 14.95 -1.81 -21.12
CA ARG A 207 13.67 -2.46 -21.40
C ARG A 207 13.69 -3.95 -21.05
N VAL A 208 14.73 -4.68 -21.44
CA VAL A 208 14.84 -6.11 -21.08
C VAL A 208 14.99 -6.28 -19.57
N ALA A 209 15.75 -5.41 -18.92
CA ALA A 209 15.89 -5.36 -17.47
C ALA A 209 14.55 -5.12 -16.75
N GLU A 210 13.79 -4.11 -17.17
CA GLU A 210 12.45 -3.77 -16.64
C GLU A 210 11.46 -4.94 -16.79
N LEU A 211 11.45 -5.58 -17.96
CA LEU A 211 10.61 -6.75 -18.18
C LEU A 211 11.00 -7.90 -17.24
N ALA A 212 12.29 -8.17 -17.08
CA ALA A 212 12.78 -9.25 -16.24
C ALA A 212 12.53 -8.97 -14.75
N GLN A 213 12.67 -7.71 -14.32
CA GLN A 213 12.35 -7.24 -12.97
C GLN A 213 10.88 -7.57 -12.63
N GLY A 214 9.93 -7.17 -13.47
CA GLY A 214 8.51 -7.46 -13.25
C GLY A 214 8.22 -8.97 -13.17
N VAL A 215 8.89 -9.77 -14.01
CA VAL A 215 8.77 -11.23 -14.01
C VAL A 215 9.30 -11.85 -12.72
N GLU A 216 10.50 -11.47 -12.26
CA GLU A 216 11.05 -11.98 -10.99
C GLU A 216 10.20 -11.53 -9.81
N TRP A 217 9.68 -10.30 -9.83
CA TRP A 217 8.83 -9.80 -8.75
C TRP A 217 7.55 -10.63 -8.62
N GLY A 218 6.85 -10.85 -9.74
CA GLY A 218 5.64 -11.66 -9.73
C GLY A 218 5.91 -13.13 -9.40
N ARG A 219 7.00 -13.70 -9.92
CA ARG A 219 7.44 -15.05 -9.58
C ARG A 219 7.74 -15.19 -8.08
N ALA A 220 8.45 -14.22 -7.49
CA ALA A 220 8.81 -14.23 -6.07
C ALA A 220 7.56 -14.31 -5.19
N TYR A 221 6.57 -13.43 -5.44
CA TYR A 221 5.30 -13.46 -4.71
C TYR A 221 4.55 -14.79 -4.85
N ALA A 222 4.44 -15.34 -6.07
CA ALA A 222 3.76 -16.61 -6.29
C ALA A 222 4.48 -17.80 -5.63
N ALA A 223 5.81 -17.81 -5.67
CA ALA A 223 6.62 -18.85 -5.04
C ALA A 223 6.53 -18.76 -3.51
N ASP A 224 6.61 -17.56 -2.95
CA ASP A 224 6.50 -17.34 -1.50
C ASP A 224 5.11 -17.72 -0.99
N ALA A 225 4.04 -17.36 -1.72
CA ALA A 225 2.67 -17.76 -1.39
C ALA A 225 2.51 -19.29 -1.35
N ARG A 226 3.06 -19.99 -2.35
CA ARG A 226 3.03 -21.45 -2.40
C ARG A 226 3.77 -22.07 -1.21
N HIS A 227 4.99 -21.59 -0.92
CA HIS A 227 5.78 -22.11 0.19
C HIS A 227 5.11 -21.86 1.55
N LEU A 228 4.51 -20.69 1.74
CA LEU A 228 3.72 -20.38 2.94
C LEU A 228 2.52 -21.31 3.08
N HIS A 229 1.78 -21.57 2.00
CA HIS A 229 0.65 -22.51 2.00
C HIS A 229 1.07 -23.93 2.35
N GLU A 230 2.09 -24.45 1.66
CA GLU A 230 2.61 -25.80 1.90
C GLU A 230 3.10 -25.96 3.34
N HIS A 231 3.84 -24.97 3.86
CA HIS A 231 4.29 -24.98 5.24
C HIS A 231 3.12 -24.91 6.21
N TYR A 232 2.18 -23.98 6.03
CA TYR A 232 1.00 -23.83 6.88
C TYR A 232 0.20 -25.14 6.96
N VAL A 233 -0.16 -25.72 5.82
CA VAL A 233 -0.93 -26.97 5.76
C VAL A 233 -0.16 -28.13 6.39
N SER A 234 1.17 -28.18 6.23
CA SER A 234 2.00 -29.22 6.84
C SER A 234 2.02 -29.20 8.39
N THR A 235 1.56 -28.11 9.01
CA THR A 235 1.49 -28.02 10.47
C THR A 235 0.28 -28.74 11.08
N PHE A 236 -0.63 -29.28 10.24
CA PHE A 236 -1.88 -29.92 10.68
C PHE A 236 -1.94 -31.40 10.28
N ASP A 237 -2.40 -32.24 11.21
CA ASP A 237 -2.65 -33.66 10.95
C ASP A 237 -4.02 -33.94 10.30
N ASP A 238 -5.04 -33.13 10.64
CA ASP A 238 -6.42 -33.26 10.13
C ASP A 238 -7.03 -31.89 9.81
N PRO A 239 -6.59 -31.25 8.70
CA PRO A 239 -7.04 -29.90 8.36
C PRO A 239 -8.50 -29.90 7.85
N ARG A 240 -9.24 -28.86 8.25
CA ARG A 240 -10.59 -28.58 7.75
C ARG A 240 -10.52 -27.59 6.59
N ASP A 241 -11.29 -27.85 5.53
CA ASP A 241 -11.44 -26.89 4.43
C ASP A 241 -12.52 -25.84 4.75
N TYR A 242 -12.11 -24.58 4.72
CA TYR A 242 -12.95 -23.41 4.98
C TYR A 242 -13.47 -22.71 3.73
N GLY A 243 -13.15 -23.20 2.51
CA GLY A 243 -13.47 -22.52 1.26
C GLY A 243 -14.94 -22.12 1.13
N ALA A 244 -15.85 -23.08 1.21
CA ALA A 244 -17.30 -22.84 1.11
C ALA A 244 -17.84 -21.94 2.23
N ARG A 245 -17.22 -22.00 3.43
CA ARG A 245 -17.58 -21.13 4.56
C ARG A 245 -17.19 -19.69 4.26
N PHE A 246 -15.95 -19.46 3.82
CA PHE A 246 -15.50 -18.12 3.45
C PHE A 246 -16.28 -17.56 2.26
N GLU A 247 -16.66 -18.38 1.28
CA GLU A 247 -17.53 -17.95 0.18
C GLU A 247 -18.88 -17.45 0.68
N THR A 248 -19.51 -18.18 1.61
CA THR A 248 -20.80 -17.81 2.19
C THR A 248 -20.68 -16.51 2.98
N VAL A 249 -19.68 -16.41 3.87
CA VAL A 249 -19.43 -15.21 4.69
C VAL A 249 -19.10 -14.00 3.79
N ALA A 250 -18.27 -14.20 2.77
CA ALA A 250 -17.94 -13.15 1.81
C ALA A 250 -19.19 -12.66 1.07
N ALA A 251 -20.06 -13.56 0.59
CA ALA A 251 -21.28 -13.18 -0.10
C ALA A 251 -22.16 -12.28 0.78
N THR A 252 -22.43 -12.69 2.03
CA THR A 252 -23.24 -11.92 2.97
C THR A 252 -22.62 -10.56 3.31
N LEU A 253 -21.34 -10.52 3.66
CA LEU A 253 -20.68 -9.28 4.07
C LEU A 253 -20.48 -8.30 2.91
N VAL A 254 -20.25 -8.80 1.70
CA VAL A 254 -20.07 -7.93 0.51
C VAL A 254 -21.39 -7.25 0.13
N GLU A 255 -22.53 -7.93 0.24
CA GLU A 255 -23.85 -7.33 -0.03
C GLU A 255 -24.10 -6.04 0.78
N GLU A 256 -23.55 -5.95 1.99
CA GLU A 256 -23.71 -4.78 2.86
C GLU A 256 -22.95 -3.54 2.34
N VAL A 257 -21.77 -3.75 1.77
CA VAL A 257 -20.89 -2.65 1.32
C VAL A 257 -21.00 -2.39 -0.18
N GLU A 258 -21.60 -3.31 -0.94
CA GLU A 258 -21.81 -3.22 -2.39
C GLU A 258 -22.48 -1.91 -2.85
N PRO A 259 -23.46 -1.31 -2.13
CA PRO A 259 -23.99 0.00 -2.48
C PRO A 259 -22.92 1.10 -2.58
N HIS A 260 -21.81 0.96 -1.87
CA HIS A 260 -20.69 1.91 -1.87
C HIS A 260 -19.58 1.54 -2.87
N ALA A 261 -19.73 0.49 -3.69
CA ALA A 261 -18.72 0.09 -4.67
C ALA A 261 -18.70 0.96 -5.94
N THR A 262 -19.76 1.73 -6.18
CA THR A 262 -19.83 2.69 -7.29
C THR A 262 -19.02 3.96 -6.94
N PRO A 263 -18.29 4.56 -7.90
CA PRO A 263 -17.59 5.82 -7.65
C PRO A 263 -18.55 6.88 -7.07
N PRO A 264 -18.16 7.55 -5.96
CA PRO A 264 -18.99 8.56 -5.34
C PRO A 264 -19.07 9.81 -6.21
N ASP A 265 -20.14 10.58 -6.03
CA ASP A 265 -20.22 11.95 -6.53
C ASP A 265 -19.39 12.85 -5.61
N TRP A 266 -18.17 13.19 -6.04
CA TRP A 266 -17.23 13.97 -5.22
C TRP A 266 -17.75 15.37 -4.91
N ASP A 267 -18.55 15.95 -5.81
CA ASP A 267 -19.13 17.28 -5.61
C ASP A 267 -20.25 17.26 -4.54
N ALA A 268 -20.78 16.08 -4.22
CA ALA A 268 -21.80 15.88 -3.18
C ALA A 268 -21.21 15.52 -1.81
N VAL A 269 -19.90 15.30 -1.70
CA VAL A 269 -19.27 14.95 -0.41
C VAL A 269 -19.38 16.14 0.54
N GLY A 270 -20.01 15.93 1.70
CA GLY A 270 -20.24 16.99 2.68
C GLY A 270 -21.34 18.00 2.30
N SER A 271 -22.05 17.84 1.19
CA SER A 271 -23.08 18.80 0.75
C SER A 271 -24.31 18.87 1.67
N GLU A 272 -24.55 17.83 2.45
CA GLU A 272 -25.64 17.76 3.44
C GLU A 272 -25.29 18.47 4.76
N ILE A 273 -24.04 18.90 4.94
CA ILE A 273 -23.60 19.59 6.15
C ILE A 273 -24.02 21.07 6.04
N ASP A 274 -24.86 21.52 6.98
CA ASP A 274 -25.38 22.90 7.03
C ASP A 274 -24.35 23.91 7.57
N ARG A 275 -23.15 23.90 6.97
CA ARG A 275 -22.07 24.87 7.22
C ARG A 275 -21.09 24.90 6.04
N ASP A 276 -20.33 25.98 5.94
CA ASP A 276 -19.22 26.06 5.00
C ASP A 276 -18.03 25.25 5.54
N ILE A 277 -17.65 24.20 4.80
CA ILE A 277 -16.49 23.35 5.07
C ILE A 277 -15.40 23.51 4.00
N ALA A 278 -15.61 24.35 2.99
CA ALA A 278 -14.66 24.54 1.91
C ALA A 278 -13.31 24.99 2.47
N ASP A 279 -12.24 24.38 1.96
CA ASP A 279 -10.86 24.66 2.36
C ASP A 279 -10.54 24.39 3.84
N THR A 280 -11.30 23.51 4.48
CA THR A 280 -11.07 23.05 5.86
C THR A 280 -10.50 21.63 5.93
N ALA A 281 -10.01 21.22 7.11
CA ALA A 281 -9.62 19.84 7.34
C ALA A 281 -10.83 18.88 7.24
N GLY A 282 -12.04 19.36 7.58
CA GLY A 282 -13.28 18.63 7.47
C GLY A 282 -13.60 18.18 6.05
N GLU A 283 -13.46 19.06 5.05
CA GLU A 283 -13.64 18.70 3.64
C GLU A 283 -12.66 17.58 3.22
N THR A 284 -11.37 17.76 3.48
CA THR A 284 -10.35 16.75 3.14
C THR A 284 -10.59 15.43 3.88
N LEU A 285 -10.98 15.48 5.15
CA LEU A 285 -11.29 14.30 5.97
C LEU A 285 -12.45 13.50 5.37
N LEU A 286 -13.54 14.17 5.00
CA LEU A 286 -14.71 13.52 4.40
C LEU A 286 -14.39 12.91 3.03
N GLU A 287 -13.61 13.60 2.20
CA GLU A 287 -13.14 13.05 0.92
C GLU A 287 -12.28 11.79 1.11
N GLU A 288 -11.32 11.81 2.05
CA GLU A 288 -10.41 10.70 2.31
C GLU A 288 -11.13 9.46 2.87
N LEU A 289 -12.08 9.66 3.78
CA LEU A 289 -12.88 8.57 4.34
C LEU A 289 -13.90 8.03 3.31
N THR A 290 -14.51 8.90 2.51
CA THR A 290 -15.36 8.50 1.37
C THR A 290 -14.57 7.67 0.36
N ARG A 291 -13.35 8.10 0.01
CA ARG A 291 -12.44 7.35 -0.87
C ARG A 291 -12.05 6.00 -0.29
N SER A 292 -11.82 5.95 1.03
CA SER A 292 -11.49 4.71 1.73
C SER A 292 -12.65 3.72 1.71
N ARG A 293 -13.88 4.19 1.99
CA ARG A 293 -15.10 3.38 1.91
C ARG A 293 -15.32 2.85 0.50
N TRP A 294 -15.30 3.73 -0.50
CA TRP A 294 -15.47 3.35 -1.90
C TRP A 294 -14.44 2.32 -2.37
N THR A 295 -13.15 2.58 -2.09
CA THR A 295 -12.07 1.68 -2.49
C THR A 295 -12.19 0.33 -1.77
N GLY A 296 -12.55 0.32 -0.49
CA GLY A 296 -12.82 -0.90 0.27
C GLY A 296 -13.97 -1.72 -0.34
N ALA A 297 -15.12 -1.07 -0.57
CA ALA A 297 -16.31 -1.71 -1.12
C ALA A 297 -16.08 -2.25 -2.52
N ARG A 298 -15.48 -1.45 -3.41
CA ARG A 298 -15.12 -1.88 -4.77
C ARG A 298 -14.19 -3.09 -4.73
N ASN A 299 -13.13 -3.05 -3.92
CA ASN A 299 -12.21 -4.18 -3.80
C ASN A 299 -12.90 -5.44 -3.24
N ALA A 300 -13.89 -5.28 -2.36
CA ALA A 300 -14.67 -6.40 -1.83
C ALA A 300 -15.49 -7.07 -2.94
N VAL A 301 -16.21 -6.28 -3.75
CA VAL A 301 -16.95 -6.76 -4.92
C VAL A 301 -16.02 -7.41 -5.95
N ASP A 302 -14.95 -6.71 -6.36
CA ASP A 302 -13.98 -7.23 -7.34
C ASP A 302 -13.36 -8.57 -6.91
N ARG A 303 -13.11 -8.74 -5.60
CA ARG A 303 -12.55 -9.99 -5.06
C ARG A 303 -13.59 -11.09 -4.94
N ARG A 304 -14.83 -10.79 -4.54
CA ARG A 304 -15.95 -11.76 -4.54
C ARG A 304 -16.16 -12.31 -5.95
N ASP A 305 -16.32 -11.43 -6.92
CA ASP A 305 -16.62 -11.79 -8.31
C ASP A 305 -15.42 -12.51 -8.98
N GLY A 306 -14.21 -12.25 -8.49
CA GLY A 306 -12.99 -12.96 -8.87
C GLY A 306 -12.73 -14.28 -8.14
N GLY A 307 -13.68 -14.79 -7.33
CA GLY A 307 -13.54 -16.06 -6.60
C GLY A 307 -12.52 -16.02 -5.45
N ARG A 308 -12.38 -14.87 -4.77
CA ARG A 308 -11.35 -14.63 -3.73
C ARG A 308 -11.99 -14.34 -2.37
N PRO A 309 -12.65 -15.32 -1.74
CA PRO A 309 -13.51 -15.08 -0.59
C PRO A 309 -12.77 -14.50 0.62
N ALA A 310 -11.59 -15.04 0.98
CA ALA A 310 -10.79 -14.50 2.09
C ALA A 310 -10.35 -13.04 1.84
N GLY A 311 -9.92 -12.74 0.62
CA GLY A 311 -9.59 -11.38 0.20
C GLY A 311 -10.80 -10.43 0.20
N ALA A 312 -11.98 -10.92 -0.16
CA ALA A 312 -13.22 -10.15 -0.15
C ALA A 312 -13.63 -9.78 1.28
N ILE A 313 -13.63 -10.74 2.22
CA ILE A 313 -13.93 -10.49 3.64
C ILE A 313 -13.01 -9.40 4.21
N THR A 314 -11.70 -9.49 3.94
CA THR A 314 -10.77 -8.48 4.46
C THR A 314 -10.92 -7.10 3.79
N ALA A 315 -11.42 -7.04 2.55
CA ALA A 315 -11.79 -5.77 1.93
C ALA A 315 -13.07 -5.18 2.55
N VAL A 316 -14.05 -6.02 2.89
CA VAL A 316 -15.26 -5.58 3.61
C VAL A 316 -14.89 -4.95 4.95
N MET A 317 -13.98 -5.57 5.71
CA MET A 317 -13.51 -5.00 6.98
C MET A 317 -13.03 -3.55 6.82
N ARG A 318 -12.25 -3.27 5.76
CA ARG A 318 -11.77 -1.92 5.47
C ARG A 318 -12.91 -0.97 5.11
N ALA A 319 -13.88 -1.44 4.32
CA ALA A 319 -15.03 -0.65 3.93
C ALA A 319 -15.92 -0.29 5.13
N LEU A 320 -16.22 -1.26 6.01
CA LEU A 320 -17.02 -1.06 7.21
C LEU A 320 -16.33 -0.13 8.22
N ALA A 321 -15.02 -0.28 8.43
CA ALA A 321 -14.28 0.63 9.31
C ALA A 321 -14.27 2.07 8.77
N ALA A 322 -14.13 2.23 7.44
CA ALA A 322 -14.20 3.53 6.80
C ALA A 322 -15.61 4.13 6.82
N ASP A 323 -16.66 3.30 6.72
CA ASP A 323 -18.05 3.74 6.81
C ASP A 323 -18.40 4.25 8.21
N GLY A 324 -18.02 3.51 9.26
CA GLY A 324 -18.17 3.97 10.64
C GLY A 324 -17.38 5.25 10.91
N ALA A 325 -16.12 5.31 10.49
CA ALA A 325 -15.29 6.51 10.63
C ALA A 325 -15.86 7.72 9.86
N LEU A 326 -16.45 7.50 8.68
CA LEU A 326 -17.08 8.55 7.90
C LEU A 326 -18.33 9.10 8.59
N ALA A 327 -19.17 8.24 9.14
CA ALA A 327 -20.35 8.66 9.90
C ALA A 327 -19.96 9.53 11.12
N ASP A 328 -18.91 9.12 11.85
CA ASP A 328 -18.39 9.90 12.98
C ASP A 328 -17.78 11.24 12.51
N ALA A 329 -17.07 11.25 11.37
CA ALA A 329 -16.53 12.47 10.77
C ALA A 329 -17.64 13.43 10.33
N GLU A 330 -18.70 12.94 9.68
CA GLU A 330 -19.84 13.75 9.25
C GLU A 330 -20.51 14.43 10.44
N ALA A 331 -20.71 13.70 11.54
CA ALA A 331 -21.28 14.25 12.77
C ALA A 331 -20.37 15.33 13.39
N ALA A 332 -19.08 15.05 13.54
CA ALA A 332 -18.13 15.98 14.13
C ALA A 332 -17.95 17.25 13.27
N VAL A 333 -17.88 17.10 11.95
CA VAL A 333 -17.83 18.23 11.02
C VAL A 333 -19.14 19.03 11.09
N ALA A 334 -20.31 18.40 11.19
CA ALA A 334 -21.57 19.12 11.39
C ALA A 334 -21.58 19.94 12.70
N ASP A 335 -20.96 19.43 13.76
CA ASP A 335 -20.92 20.05 15.09
C ASP A 335 -19.91 21.19 15.24
N GLY A 336 -19.08 21.47 14.22
CA GLY A 336 -18.11 22.56 14.29
C GLY A 336 -16.65 22.12 14.20
N GLU A 337 -16.37 20.82 14.32
CA GLU A 337 -15.01 20.29 14.38
C GLU A 337 -14.31 20.31 13.00
N TYR A 338 -12.98 20.07 13.02
CA TYR A 338 -12.10 20.00 11.85
C TYR A 338 -12.13 21.24 10.93
N GLY A 339 -12.41 22.42 11.49
CA GLY A 339 -12.19 23.70 10.81
C GLY A 339 -10.69 24.00 10.58
N VAL A 340 -10.36 25.25 10.25
CA VAL A 340 -8.96 25.72 10.19
C VAL A 340 -8.47 25.98 11.62
N PRO A 341 -7.53 25.18 12.18
CA PRO A 341 -7.12 25.37 13.56
C PRO A 341 -6.22 26.61 13.70
N GLU A 342 -6.39 27.35 14.81
CA GLU A 342 -5.59 28.56 15.09
C GLU A 342 -4.15 28.24 15.52
N SER A 343 -3.90 27.00 15.95
CA SER A 343 -2.59 26.51 16.38
C SER A 343 -2.36 25.08 15.92
N ILE A 344 -1.16 24.56 16.17
CA ILE A 344 -0.82 23.15 15.88
C ILE A 344 -1.48 22.17 16.87
N ASP A 345 -2.01 22.66 18.00
CA ASP A 345 -2.41 21.81 19.12
C ASP A 345 -3.53 20.82 18.75
N PRO A 346 -4.57 21.19 17.97
CA PRO A 346 -5.57 20.23 17.51
C PRO A 346 -4.98 19.13 16.62
N ILE A 347 -4.00 19.46 15.78
CA ILE A 347 -3.31 18.51 14.90
C ILE A 347 -2.46 17.53 15.74
N ALA A 348 -1.74 18.05 16.73
CA ALA A 348 -0.97 17.23 17.66
C ALA A 348 -1.86 16.34 18.53
N ALA A 349 -3.04 16.84 18.91
CA ALA A 349 -4.05 16.08 19.67
C ALA A 349 -4.57 14.89 18.84
N GLU A 350 -4.94 15.10 17.57
CA GLU A 350 -5.36 14.00 16.70
C GLU A 350 -4.26 12.97 16.48
N ARG A 351 -3.01 13.41 16.29
CA ARG A 351 -1.89 12.47 16.17
C ARG A 351 -1.77 11.61 17.43
N THR A 352 -1.89 12.22 18.60
CA THR A 352 -1.82 11.52 19.89
C THR A 352 -2.97 10.53 20.02
N ALA A 353 -4.21 10.96 19.71
CA ALA A 353 -5.40 10.12 19.74
C ALA A 353 -5.30 8.95 18.76
N ALA A 354 -4.80 9.17 17.54
CA ALA A 354 -4.58 8.12 16.55
C ALA A 354 -3.55 7.08 17.03
N VAL A 355 -2.46 7.52 17.68
CA VAL A 355 -1.46 6.61 18.24
C VAL A 355 -2.01 5.81 19.43
N ASP A 356 -2.81 6.43 20.29
CA ASP A 356 -3.45 5.74 21.43
C ASP A 356 -4.57 4.79 20.98
N GLY A 357 -5.34 5.19 19.97
CA GLY A 357 -6.32 4.34 19.29
C GLY A 357 -5.65 3.14 18.64
N LEU A 358 -4.50 3.33 17.98
CA LEU A 358 -3.71 2.22 17.43
C LEU A 358 -3.25 1.24 18.52
N ARG A 359 -2.80 1.71 19.69
CA ARG A 359 -2.46 0.83 20.83
C ARG A 359 -3.67 0.02 21.30
N THR A 360 -4.81 0.69 21.48
CA THR A 360 -6.07 0.06 21.90
C THR A 360 -6.53 -1.00 20.90
N LEU A 361 -6.43 -0.70 19.60
CA LEU A 361 -6.76 -1.63 18.54
C LEU A 361 -5.83 -2.86 18.54
N LEU A 362 -4.54 -2.69 18.81
CA LEU A 362 -3.60 -3.82 18.93
C LEU A 362 -3.91 -4.76 20.09
N ASP A 363 -4.58 -4.26 21.13
CA ASP A 363 -5.05 -5.03 22.30
C ASP A 363 -6.48 -5.58 22.12
N SER A 364 -7.13 -5.31 20.99
CA SER A 364 -8.51 -5.72 20.72
C SER A 364 -8.62 -7.17 20.19
N SER A 365 -9.80 -7.77 20.36
CA SER A 365 -10.12 -9.11 19.87
C SER A 365 -11.08 -9.09 18.68
N PRO A 366 -10.99 -10.04 17.74
CA PRO A 366 -9.95 -11.05 17.58
C PRO A 366 -8.62 -10.44 17.12
N ALA A 367 -7.53 -10.82 17.78
CA ALA A 367 -6.23 -10.14 17.64
C ALA A 367 -5.69 -10.09 16.20
N LEU A 368 -5.90 -11.14 15.39
CA LEU A 368 -5.41 -11.18 14.00
C LEU A 368 -6.18 -10.21 13.09
N LEU A 369 -7.50 -10.10 13.27
CA LEU A 369 -8.35 -9.18 12.52
C LEU A 369 -8.09 -7.73 12.95
N ALA A 370 -7.95 -7.50 14.26
CA ALA A 370 -7.61 -6.21 14.82
C ALA A 370 -6.25 -5.71 14.32
N ARG A 371 -5.21 -6.56 14.33
CA ARG A 371 -3.88 -6.24 13.76
C ARG A 371 -3.94 -5.90 12.27
N ARG A 372 -4.80 -6.57 11.50
CA ARG A 372 -4.97 -6.25 10.07
C ARG A 372 -5.53 -4.86 9.85
N LEU A 373 -6.51 -4.43 10.65
CA LEU A 373 -7.01 -3.05 10.63
C LEU A 373 -5.98 -2.06 11.19
N ALA A 374 -5.21 -2.47 12.20
CA ALA A 374 -4.13 -1.67 12.77
C ALA A 374 -3.04 -1.30 11.75
N GLN A 375 -2.75 -2.18 10.77
CA GLN A 375 -1.84 -1.86 9.67
C GLN A 375 -2.31 -0.65 8.84
N ILE A 376 -3.63 -0.50 8.65
CA ILE A 376 -4.22 0.62 7.90
C ILE A 376 -4.01 1.93 8.67
N VAL A 377 -4.33 1.92 9.97
CA VAL A 377 -4.15 3.06 10.87
C VAL A 377 -2.67 3.43 10.96
N HIS A 378 -1.80 2.45 11.21
CA HIS A 378 -0.35 2.65 11.29
C HIS A 378 0.20 3.28 10.01
N SER A 379 -0.15 2.76 8.83
CA SER A 379 0.32 3.30 7.55
C SER A 379 -0.11 4.75 7.34
N ARG A 380 -1.33 5.14 7.74
CA ARG A 380 -1.78 6.55 7.65
C ARG A 380 -0.93 7.47 8.52
N ILE A 381 -0.74 7.12 9.80
CA ILE A 381 0.10 7.92 10.72
C ILE A 381 1.53 8.01 10.20
N GLN A 382 2.10 6.87 9.75
CA GLN A 382 3.45 6.81 9.21
C GLN A 382 3.62 7.68 7.96
N ASN A 383 2.64 7.67 7.04
CA ASN A 383 2.68 8.47 5.83
C ASN A 383 2.59 9.97 6.16
N ALA A 384 1.71 10.36 7.07
CA ALA A 384 1.62 11.74 7.54
C ALA A 384 2.94 12.20 8.20
N ASP A 385 3.52 11.36 9.05
CA ASP A 385 4.83 11.61 9.67
C ASP A 385 5.95 11.75 8.62
N GLU A 386 5.92 10.93 7.56
CA GLU A 386 6.92 10.97 6.48
C GLU A 386 6.78 12.21 5.59
N LEU A 387 5.55 12.65 5.34
CA LEU A 387 5.26 13.91 4.67
C LEU A 387 5.85 15.09 5.46
N VAL A 388 5.77 15.06 6.79
CA VAL A 388 6.44 16.05 7.66
C VAL A 388 7.95 15.97 7.53
N ARG A 389 8.55 14.78 7.62
CA ARG A 389 10.01 14.58 7.56
C ARG A 389 10.61 15.02 6.23
N SER A 390 9.95 14.70 5.13
CA SER A 390 10.37 15.06 3.77
C SER A 390 10.17 16.55 3.47
N GLY A 391 9.34 17.26 4.25
CA GLY A 391 8.99 18.65 4.01
C GLY A 391 8.14 18.86 2.77
N ALA A 392 7.50 17.81 2.26
CA ALA A 392 6.76 17.79 1.00
C ALA A 392 5.27 18.18 1.15
N VAL A 393 4.88 18.83 2.27
CA VAL A 393 3.47 19.17 2.53
C VAL A 393 3.12 20.54 1.95
N PRO A 394 2.23 20.64 0.94
CA PRO A 394 1.87 21.91 0.34
C PRO A 394 1.13 22.83 1.32
N GLU A 395 0.23 22.24 2.12
CA GLU A 395 -0.60 22.92 3.12
C GLU A 395 -0.61 22.11 4.42
N PRO A 396 0.46 22.19 5.23
CA PRO A 396 0.69 21.27 6.33
C PRO A 396 -0.42 21.23 7.37
N GLY A 397 -1.09 22.35 7.65
CA GLY A 397 -2.17 22.36 8.65
C GLY A 397 -3.35 21.48 8.25
N ARG A 398 -4.00 21.82 7.12
CA ARG A 398 -5.21 21.13 6.63
C ARG A 398 -4.97 19.65 6.41
N SER A 399 -3.94 19.32 5.61
CA SER A 399 -3.67 17.94 5.22
C SER A 399 -3.26 17.06 6.41
N LEU A 400 -2.39 17.55 7.30
CA LEU A 400 -1.98 16.75 8.46
C LEU A 400 -3.13 16.57 9.45
N TYR A 401 -3.96 17.59 9.65
CA TYR A 401 -5.13 17.48 10.52
C TYR A 401 -6.08 16.39 10.01
N ALA A 402 -6.43 16.43 8.72
CA ALA A 402 -7.30 15.43 8.11
C ALA A 402 -6.70 14.01 8.18
N GLU A 403 -5.41 13.83 7.92
CA GLU A 403 -4.78 12.49 7.95
C GLU A 403 -4.72 11.90 9.36
N TYR A 404 -4.35 12.70 10.37
CA TYR A 404 -4.35 12.20 11.75
C TYR A 404 -5.77 11.97 12.28
N ALA A 405 -6.73 12.83 11.95
CA ALA A 405 -8.14 12.63 12.28
C ALA A 405 -8.71 11.36 11.63
N ALA A 406 -8.42 11.13 10.35
CA ALA A 406 -8.83 9.90 9.66
C ALA A 406 -8.24 8.66 10.33
N ALA A 407 -6.95 8.70 10.72
CA ALA A 407 -6.32 7.60 11.44
C ALA A 407 -6.97 7.35 12.82
N ASN A 408 -7.30 8.41 13.57
CA ASN A 408 -8.00 8.33 14.84
C ASN A 408 -9.39 7.69 14.70
N LEU A 409 -10.22 8.22 13.80
CA LEU A 409 -11.58 7.72 13.57
C LEU A 409 -11.59 6.27 13.08
N LEU A 410 -10.67 5.90 12.19
CA LEU A 410 -10.50 4.50 11.77
C LEU A 410 -10.09 3.59 12.93
N ALA A 411 -9.21 4.06 13.83
CA ALA A 411 -8.81 3.30 15.00
C ALA A 411 -9.96 3.08 15.98
N THR A 412 -10.86 4.06 16.12
CA THR A 412 -12.08 3.96 16.92
C THR A 412 -13.09 2.99 16.33
N ALA A 413 -13.29 3.01 15.01
CA ALA A 413 -14.29 2.16 14.35
C ALA A 413 -13.85 0.68 14.21
N ALA A 414 -12.54 0.43 14.12
CA ALA A 414 -11.99 -0.87 13.77
C ALA A 414 -12.31 -2.04 14.74
N PRO A 415 -12.31 -1.88 16.09
CA PRO A 415 -12.55 -2.99 17.01
C PRO A 415 -13.91 -3.68 16.79
N THR A 416 -14.99 -2.89 16.65
CA THR A 416 -16.34 -3.41 16.40
C THR A 416 -16.41 -4.21 15.09
N VAL A 417 -15.68 -3.76 14.07
CA VAL A 417 -15.62 -4.47 12.78
C VAL A 417 -14.86 -5.78 12.89
N ALA A 418 -13.75 -5.79 13.64
CA ALA A 418 -12.96 -7.01 13.88
C ALA A 418 -13.79 -8.07 14.62
N GLU A 419 -14.51 -7.68 15.67
CA GLU A 419 -15.42 -8.56 16.42
C GLU A 419 -16.50 -9.13 15.51
N ARG A 420 -17.23 -8.26 14.81
CA ARG A 420 -18.32 -8.66 13.91
C ARG A 420 -17.90 -9.66 12.84
N VAL A 421 -16.75 -9.44 12.20
CA VAL A 421 -16.24 -10.36 11.18
C VAL A 421 -15.72 -11.65 11.82
N GLY A 422 -15.12 -11.56 13.01
CA GLY A 422 -14.72 -12.72 13.79
C GLY A 422 -15.89 -13.67 14.08
N ASP A 423 -17.03 -13.12 14.51
CA ASP A 423 -18.25 -13.86 14.78
C ASP A 423 -18.79 -14.53 13.52
N ALA A 424 -18.93 -13.78 12.42
CA ALA A 424 -19.38 -14.32 11.13
C ALA A 424 -18.47 -15.45 10.61
N VAL A 425 -17.17 -15.37 10.89
CA VAL A 425 -16.19 -16.38 10.48
C VAL A 425 -16.16 -17.58 11.43
N THR A 426 -16.73 -17.48 12.63
CA THR A 426 -16.78 -18.56 13.62
C THR A 426 -18.10 -19.34 13.60
N ASP A 427 -19.24 -18.64 13.51
CA ASP A 427 -20.62 -19.18 13.51
C ASP A 427 -20.97 -20.02 12.27
#